data_AF-A0A6J8E2J4-F1
#
_entry.id   AF-A0A6J8E2J4-F1
#
_cell.length_a   1.000
_cell.length_b   1.000
_cell.length_c   1.000
_cell.angle_alpha   90.00
_cell.angle_beta   90.00
_cell.angle_gamma   90.00
#
_symmetry.space_group_name_H-M   'P 1'
#
loop_
_entity.id
_entity.type
_entity.pdbx_description
1 polymer ?
#
loop_
_entity_poly.entity_id
_entity_poly.type
_entity_poly.pdbx_seq_one_letter_code
_entity_poly.pdbx_strand_id
1 'polypeptide(L)'
;MSTATTKMKTRRAGHRGVLTKLLKKVKPSSDELLQKYDVSELSTIRGLIVKKQETIDQLNEKIVEELSEDEVSEKIEEADRYTYDIEMAVTKLSKIIKESEITAKQSKSRELMTNAGLNLRTWKSNSNQLSDEATKANVLDKDSQTKILGMRWDAKSDILTFAKQNEDRIDIDNSQATKREVLRKSSSIYDPLGILGPVTVRAKLLIQTLWKEGYNWDQVIPNNIVKSWCEILDDIRDVTVNTKIARHYFNDENENESNEKITLHVFVDASQRAYKAILWSDSQIVLHWILSSKTFGRFVQNRVLDIKETTQNYDWKYVPTESNTADLQTRGISSTQFKESTLWMQGPSWISNENSWRTWTPQVKQETLLLTTTDDSKNREPCELNGISKIIDLSRFSSLKKLLRVTCYVLKFVNECKSKRPYNLRKNARHEKTYYER
;
A
#
# COMPACT_ATOMS: atom_id res chain seq x y z
N MET A 1 -0.26 -36.24 44.81
CA MET A 1 -0.93 -36.18 43.49
C MET A 1 -2.34 -36.71 43.60
N SER A 2 -3.31 -36.06 42.96
CA SER A 2 -4.71 -36.50 42.99
C SER A 2 -4.89 -37.77 42.16
N THR A 3 -5.92 -38.58 42.44
CA THR A 3 -6.28 -39.75 41.62
C THR A 3 -6.57 -39.37 40.15
N ALA A 4 -6.98 -38.12 39.91
CA ALA A 4 -7.18 -37.58 38.56
C ALA A 4 -5.85 -37.32 37.84
N THR A 5 -4.86 -36.73 38.51
CA THR A 5 -3.51 -36.50 37.96
C THR A 5 -2.88 -37.82 37.48
N THR A 6 -2.98 -38.86 38.29
CA THR A 6 -2.42 -40.19 37.96
C THR A 6 -3.09 -40.79 36.73
N LYS A 7 -4.42 -40.70 36.60
CA LYS A 7 -5.15 -41.14 35.41
C LYS A 7 -4.75 -40.36 34.15
N MET A 8 -4.57 -39.05 34.26
CA MET A 8 -4.11 -38.20 33.15
C MET A 8 -2.69 -38.57 32.71
N LYS A 9 -1.77 -38.82 33.65
CA LYS A 9 -0.40 -39.29 33.36
C LYS A 9 -0.38 -40.65 32.65
N THR A 10 -1.21 -41.61 33.08
CA THR A 10 -1.34 -42.91 32.41
C THR A 10 -1.87 -42.75 30.98
N ARG A 11 -2.90 -41.92 30.78
CA ARG A 11 -3.45 -41.64 29.45
C ARG A 11 -2.39 -41.01 28.55
N ARG A 12 -1.66 -39.99 29.05
CA ARG A 12 -0.55 -39.34 28.36
C ARG A 12 0.51 -40.34 27.90
N ALA A 13 0.93 -41.25 28.79
CA ALA A 13 1.91 -42.30 28.46
C ALA A 13 1.42 -43.23 27.34
N GLY A 14 0.13 -43.58 27.32
CA GLY A 14 -0.48 -44.36 26.23
C GLY A 14 -0.44 -43.63 24.88
N HIS A 15 -0.77 -42.34 24.85
CA HIS A 15 -0.66 -41.53 23.64
C HIS A 15 0.78 -41.39 23.15
N ARG A 16 1.74 -41.13 24.06
CA ARG A 16 3.18 -41.11 23.75
C ARG A 16 3.65 -42.44 23.16
N GLY A 17 3.23 -43.58 23.72
CA GLY A 17 3.61 -44.90 23.19
C GLY A 17 3.16 -45.16 21.74
N VAL A 18 1.95 -44.68 21.37
CA VAL A 18 1.46 -44.75 19.98
C VAL A 18 2.28 -43.82 19.09
N LEU A 19 2.50 -42.59 19.54
CA LEU A 19 3.24 -41.57 18.80
C LEU A 19 4.69 -42.00 18.55
N THR A 20 5.38 -42.57 19.53
CA THR A 20 6.73 -43.15 19.36
C THR A 20 6.74 -44.28 18.31
N LYS A 21 5.67 -45.10 18.23
CA LYS A 21 5.55 -46.11 17.16
C LYS A 21 5.36 -45.46 15.78
N LEU A 22 4.57 -44.39 15.68
CA LEU A 22 4.38 -43.64 14.44
C LEU A 22 5.69 -42.97 13.99
N LEU A 23 6.42 -42.32 14.90
CA LEU A 23 7.72 -41.71 14.61
C LEU A 23 8.73 -42.75 14.09
N LYS A 24 8.76 -43.96 14.68
CA LYS A 24 9.57 -45.07 14.17
C LYS A 24 9.20 -45.48 12.73
N LYS A 25 7.92 -45.39 12.33
CA LYS A 25 7.50 -45.67 10.95
C LYS A 25 8.00 -44.63 9.95
N VAL A 26 8.23 -43.39 10.38
CA VAL A 26 8.60 -42.22 9.54
C VAL A 26 10.11 -41.97 9.53
N LYS A 27 10.86 -42.66 10.40
CA LYS A 27 12.33 -42.62 10.46
C LYS A 27 13.05 -43.00 9.14
N PRO A 28 12.61 -44.01 8.35
CA PRO A 28 13.21 -44.38 7.06
C PRO A 28 13.32 -43.22 6.06
N SER A 29 14.15 -43.31 5.02
CA SER A 29 14.32 -42.23 4.03
C SER A 29 13.03 -41.94 3.24
N SER A 30 12.94 -40.79 2.56
CA SER A 30 11.75 -40.41 1.77
C SER A 30 11.43 -41.45 0.69
N ASP A 31 12.44 -41.98 0.01
CA ASP A 31 12.28 -43.00 -1.03
C ASP A 31 11.76 -44.33 -0.46
N GLU A 32 12.27 -44.73 0.71
CA GLU A 32 11.81 -45.94 1.41
C GLU A 32 10.35 -45.81 1.87
N LEU A 33 9.93 -44.60 2.28
CA LEU A 33 8.55 -44.33 2.65
C LEU A 33 7.61 -44.43 1.44
N LEU A 34 7.99 -43.86 0.29
CA LEU A 34 7.19 -43.92 -0.94
C LEU A 34 7.14 -45.32 -1.57
N GLN A 35 8.13 -46.18 -1.31
CA GLN A 35 8.09 -47.59 -1.70
C GLN A 35 7.14 -48.42 -0.82
N LYS A 36 6.95 -48.00 0.43
CA LYS A 36 6.22 -48.78 1.45
C LYS A 36 4.77 -48.34 1.64
N TYR A 37 4.50 -47.05 1.48
CA TYR A 37 3.21 -46.45 1.73
C TYR A 37 2.78 -45.59 0.55
N ASP A 38 1.49 -45.55 0.29
CA ASP A 38 0.94 -44.56 -0.64
C ASP A 38 0.79 -43.17 0.02
N VAL A 39 0.54 -42.13 -0.79
CA VAL A 39 0.42 -40.75 -0.31
C VAL A 39 -0.76 -40.57 0.65
N SER A 40 -1.84 -41.34 0.48
CA SER A 40 -3.03 -41.29 1.34
C SER A 40 -2.75 -41.89 2.71
N GLU A 41 -1.99 -42.98 2.76
CA GLU A 41 -1.50 -43.60 3.99
C GLU A 41 -0.52 -42.68 4.73
N LEU A 42 0.42 -42.06 4.01
CA LEU A 42 1.34 -41.07 4.61
C LEU A 42 0.59 -39.86 5.17
N SER A 43 -0.45 -39.38 4.46
CA SER A 43 -1.33 -38.32 4.94
C SER A 43 -2.10 -38.73 6.19
N THR A 44 -2.58 -39.98 6.24
CA THR A 44 -3.25 -40.55 7.42
C THR A 44 -2.28 -40.65 8.60
N ILE A 45 -1.04 -41.09 8.37
CA ILE A 45 0.01 -41.15 9.40
C ILE A 45 0.32 -39.75 9.94
N ARG A 46 0.49 -38.76 9.06
CA ARG A 46 0.67 -37.35 9.45
C ARG A 46 -0.47 -36.86 10.32
N GLY A 47 -1.72 -37.07 9.89
CA GLY A 47 -2.91 -36.66 10.65
C GLY A 47 -3.00 -37.33 12.02
N LEU A 48 -2.62 -38.60 12.13
CA LEU A 48 -2.55 -39.31 13.40
C LEU A 48 -1.46 -38.75 14.32
N ILE A 49 -0.29 -38.40 13.80
CA ILE A 49 0.81 -37.77 14.57
C ILE A 49 0.33 -36.45 15.18
N VAL A 50 -0.21 -35.55 14.35
CA VAL A 50 -0.71 -34.23 14.78
C VAL A 50 -1.80 -34.37 15.83
N LYS A 51 -2.82 -35.20 15.57
CA LYS A 51 -3.91 -35.44 16.53
C LYS A 51 -3.42 -36.00 17.87
N LYS A 52 -2.40 -36.86 17.85
CA LYS A 52 -1.82 -37.41 19.08
C LYS A 52 -1.02 -36.36 19.83
N GLN A 53 -0.29 -35.50 19.13
CA GLN A 53 0.44 -34.37 19.72
C GLN A 53 -0.52 -33.40 20.41
N GLU A 54 -1.56 -32.92 19.72
CA GLU A 54 -2.60 -32.05 20.30
C GLU A 54 -3.23 -32.65 21.57
N THR A 55 -3.51 -33.97 21.56
CA THR A 55 -4.07 -34.63 22.74
C THR A 55 -3.07 -34.68 23.90
N ILE A 56 -1.77 -34.84 23.62
CA ILE A 56 -0.72 -34.84 24.64
C ILE A 56 -0.55 -33.44 25.21
N ASP A 57 -0.60 -32.40 24.38
CA ASP A 57 -0.46 -31.01 24.81
C ASP A 57 -1.63 -30.59 25.72
N GLN A 58 -2.86 -30.91 25.34
CA GLN A 58 -4.05 -30.72 26.20
C GLN A 58 -3.95 -31.46 27.54
N LEU A 59 -3.29 -32.62 27.58
CA LEU A 59 -3.06 -33.36 28.82
C LEU A 59 -1.92 -32.74 29.63
N ASN A 60 -0.88 -32.24 28.97
CA ASN A 60 0.25 -31.57 29.62
C ASN A 60 -0.21 -30.29 30.31
N GLU A 61 -1.01 -29.44 29.66
CA GLU A 61 -1.59 -28.22 30.27
C GLU A 61 -2.29 -28.53 31.59
N LYS A 62 -3.20 -29.52 31.58
CA LYS A 62 -3.95 -29.94 32.77
C LYS A 62 -3.08 -30.59 33.86
N ILE A 63 -1.97 -31.23 33.48
CA ILE A 63 -1.05 -31.84 34.43
C ILE A 63 -0.17 -30.77 35.08
N VAL A 64 0.28 -29.76 34.33
CA VAL A 64 1.16 -28.69 34.82
C VAL A 64 0.45 -27.85 35.88
N GLU A 65 -0.86 -27.63 35.76
CA GLU A 65 -1.68 -26.95 36.79
C GLU A 65 -1.64 -27.63 38.18
N GLU A 66 -1.23 -28.90 38.27
CA GLU A 66 -1.22 -29.69 39.51
C GLU A 66 0.20 -30.07 40.00
N LEU A 67 1.28 -29.57 39.37
CA LEU A 67 2.68 -29.89 39.69
C LEU A 67 3.42 -28.75 40.42
N SER A 68 4.44 -29.08 41.22
CA SER A 68 5.35 -28.09 41.84
C SER A 68 6.42 -27.61 40.86
N GLU A 69 6.95 -26.40 41.06
CA GLU A 69 7.93 -25.76 40.16
C GLU A 69 9.18 -26.63 39.91
N ASP A 70 9.71 -27.30 40.93
CA ASP A 70 10.90 -28.16 40.80
C ASP A 70 10.66 -29.41 39.93
N GLU A 71 9.43 -29.94 39.91
CA GLU A 71 9.05 -31.12 39.11
C GLU A 71 8.81 -30.79 37.62
N VAL A 72 8.71 -29.51 37.29
CA VAL A 72 8.44 -29.01 35.94
C VAL A 72 9.74 -28.91 35.14
N SER A 73 10.83 -28.45 35.76
CA SER A 73 12.11 -28.17 35.09
C SER A 73 12.72 -29.38 34.35
N GLU A 74 12.86 -30.54 35.00
CA GLU A 74 13.43 -31.75 34.38
C GLU A 74 12.52 -32.32 33.25
N LYS A 75 11.20 -32.11 33.36
CA LYS A 75 10.23 -32.59 32.36
C LYS A 75 10.20 -31.73 31.10
N ILE A 76 10.74 -30.50 31.14
CA ILE A 76 10.82 -29.59 29.99
C ILE A 76 11.81 -30.12 28.95
N GLU A 77 13.03 -30.48 29.34
CA GLU A 77 14.05 -30.93 28.35
C GLU A 77 13.64 -32.23 27.61
N GLU A 78 12.95 -33.16 28.28
CA GLU A 78 12.42 -34.35 27.63
C GLU A 78 11.26 -34.02 26.69
N ALA A 79 10.42 -33.04 27.06
CA ALA A 79 9.33 -32.57 26.22
C ALA A 79 9.87 -31.89 24.96
N ASP A 80 10.88 -31.02 25.09
CA ASP A 80 11.47 -30.27 23.98
C ASP A 80 12.08 -31.19 22.92
N ARG A 81 12.86 -32.21 23.34
CA ARG A 81 13.41 -33.21 22.41
C ARG A 81 12.31 -33.96 21.66
N TYR A 82 11.22 -34.29 22.35
CA TYR A 82 10.12 -35.04 21.77
C TYR A 82 9.31 -34.20 20.78
N THR A 83 9.06 -32.93 21.11
CA THR A 83 8.43 -31.95 20.22
C THR A 83 9.25 -31.79 18.93
N TYR A 84 10.57 -31.65 19.04
CA TYR A 84 11.46 -31.55 17.89
C TYR A 84 11.37 -32.77 16.95
N ASP A 85 11.38 -33.99 17.49
CA ASP A 85 11.24 -35.22 16.69
C ASP A 85 9.90 -35.27 15.93
N ILE A 86 8.83 -34.76 16.54
CA ILE A 86 7.51 -34.70 15.93
C ILE A 86 7.47 -33.67 14.82
N GLU A 87 7.95 -32.46 15.08
CA GLU A 87 8.00 -31.38 14.08
C GLU A 87 8.81 -31.81 12.86
N MET A 88 9.96 -32.45 13.06
CA MET A 88 10.78 -32.99 12.00
C MET A 88 10.04 -34.07 11.19
N ALA A 89 9.33 -34.99 11.86
CA ALA A 89 8.55 -36.03 11.19
C ALA A 89 7.35 -35.45 10.41
N VAL A 90 6.61 -34.50 10.99
CA VAL A 90 5.49 -33.83 10.34
C VAL A 90 5.97 -33.02 9.13
N THR A 91 7.05 -32.27 9.28
CA THR A 91 7.66 -31.48 8.18
C THR A 91 8.08 -32.40 7.04
N LYS A 92 8.74 -33.51 7.36
CA LYS A 92 9.16 -34.51 6.36
C LYS A 92 7.97 -35.12 5.62
N LEU A 93 6.93 -35.56 6.32
CA LEU A 93 5.73 -36.13 5.69
C LEU A 93 5.02 -35.08 4.83
N SER A 94 4.88 -33.86 5.34
CA SER A 94 4.23 -32.75 4.61
C SER A 94 4.97 -32.47 3.30
N LYS A 95 6.30 -32.46 3.32
CA LYS A 95 7.13 -32.30 2.14
C LYS A 95 6.91 -33.42 1.11
N ILE A 96 6.98 -34.68 1.55
CA ILE A 96 6.79 -35.85 0.66
C ILE A 96 5.39 -35.84 0.01
N ILE A 97 4.35 -35.56 0.80
CA ILE A 97 2.96 -35.48 0.32
C ILE A 97 2.84 -34.37 -0.72
N LYS A 98 3.34 -33.16 -0.41
CA LYS A 98 3.29 -31.99 -1.30
C LYS A 98 4.02 -32.24 -2.62
N GLU A 99 5.21 -32.82 -2.58
CA GLU A 99 5.99 -33.15 -3.78
C GLU A 99 5.27 -34.19 -4.64
N SER A 100 4.71 -35.24 -4.03
CA SER A 100 3.93 -36.27 -4.74
C SER A 100 2.67 -35.69 -5.41
N GLU A 101 1.96 -34.80 -4.73
CA GLU A 101 0.81 -34.08 -5.29
C GLU A 101 1.20 -33.18 -6.47
N ILE A 102 2.35 -32.53 -6.41
CA ILE A 102 2.86 -31.68 -7.50
C ILE A 102 3.17 -32.54 -8.74
N THR A 103 3.84 -33.69 -8.57
CA THR A 103 4.14 -34.62 -9.69
C THR A 103 2.85 -35.18 -10.31
N ALA A 104 1.84 -35.49 -9.49
CA ALA A 104 0.53 -35.90 -9.98
C ALA A 104 -0.17 -34.79 -10.79
N LYS A 105 -0.13 -33.54 -10.29
CA LYS A 105 -0.66 -32.36 -11.00
C LYS A 105 0.07 -32.10 -12.32
N GLN A 106 1.39 -32.27 -12.35
CA GLN A 106 2.18 -32.13 -13.57
C GLN A 106 1.74 -33.16 -14.62
N SER A 107 1.64 -34.43 -14.22
CA SER A 107 1.22 -35.53 -15.11
C SER A 107 -0.17 -35.28 -15.68
N LYS A 108 -1.14 -34.92 -14.81
CA LYS A 108 -2.50 -34.58 -15.22
C LYS A 108 -2.56 -33.35 -16.14
N SER A 109 -1.75 -32.33 -15.87
CA SER A 109 -1.70 -31.12 -16.71
C SER A 109 -1.17 -31.44 -18.11
N ARG A 110 -0.17 -32.33 -18.22
CA ARG A 110 0.34 -32.80 -19.51
C ARG A 110 -0.70 -33.57 -20.30
N GLU A 111 -1.40 -34.50 -19.64
CA GLU A 111 -2.47 -35.27 -20.26
C GLU A 111 -3.56 -34.35 -20.83
N LEU A 112 -4.06 -33.42 -20.02
CA LEU A 112 -5.11 -32.47 -20.42
C LEU A 112 -4.67 -31.61 -21.61
N MET A 113 -3.46 -31.06 -21.58
CA MET A 113 -2.96 -30.23 -22.67
C MET A 113 -2.72 -31.04 -23.93
N THR A 114 -2.20 -32.27 -23.82
CA THR A 114 -2.00 -33.18 -24.95
C THR A 114 -3.33 -33.52 -25.62
N ASN A 115 -4.37 -33.81 -24.83
CA ASN A 115 -5.72 -34.06 -25.34
C ASN A 115 -6.31 -32.83 -26.07
N ALA A 116 -5.88 -31.62 -25.70
CA ALA A 116 -6.23 -30.38 -26.38
C ALA A 116 -5.32 -30.04 -27.58
N GLY A 117 -4.38 -30.92 -27.95
CA GLY A 117 -3.41 -30.67 -29.02
C GLY A 117 -2.29 -29.68 -28.65
N LEU A 118 -2.13 -29.37 -27.36
CA LEU A 118 -1.14 -28.44 -26.82
C LEU A 118 -0.01 -29.20 -26.12
N ASN A 119 1.22 -28.99 -26.55
CA ASN A 119 2.38 -29.65 -25.95
C ASN A 119 3.02 -28.80 -24.83
N LEU A 120 2.92 -29.26 -23.58
CA LEU A 120 3.64 -28.68 -22.44
C LEU A 120 5.11 -29.14 -22.43
N ARG A 121 5.99 -28.28 -22.94
CA ARG A 121 7.40 -28.61 -23.20
C ARG A 121 8.32 -28.57 -22.00
N THR A 122 8.17 -27.59 -21.11
CA THR A 122 9.17 -27.32 -20.07
C THR A 122 8.55 -27.16 -18.69
N TRP A 123 9.35 -27.46 -17.67
CA TRP A 123 9.01 -27.35 -16.26
C TRP A 123 10.16 -26.69 -15.50
N LYS A 124 9.82 -25.81 -14.55
CA LYS A 124 10.76 -25.16 -13.62
C LYS A 124 10.29 -25.43 -12.20
N SER A 125 11.23 -25.68 -11.29
CA SER A 125 10.94 -25.96 -9.88
C SER A 125 12.08 -25.45 -8.99
N ASN A 126 11.77 -25.08 -7.75
CA ASN A 126 12.74 -24.86 -6.68
C ASN A 126 13.07 -26.14 -5.90
N SER A 127 12.31 -27.23 -6.07
CA SER A 127 12.62 -28.52 -5.44
C SER A 127 13.62 -29.30 -6.29
N ASN A 128 14.70 -29.76 -5.66
CA ASN A 128 15.71 -30.63 -6.28
C ASN A 128 15.08 -31.94 -6.75
N GLN A 129 14.23 -32.58 -5.93
CA GLN A 129 13.56 -33.84 -6.26
C GLN A 129 12.70 -33.70 -7.52
N LEU A 130 11.86 -32.65 -7.58
CA LEU A 130 11.04 -32.38 -8.77
C LEU A 130 11.88 -32.02 -10.00
N SER A 131 13.05 -31.40 -9.80
CA SER A 131 13.99 -31.10 -10.89
C SER A 131 14.65 -32.36 -11.44
N ASP A 132 14.98 -33.33 -10.58
CA ASP A 132 15.50 -34.64 -10.98
C ASP A 132 14.46 -35.43 -11.78
N GLU A 133 13.20 -35.43 -11.33
CA GLU A 133 12.07 -36.02 -12.06
C GLU A 133 11.87 -35.37 -13.43
N ALA A 134 11.89 -34.03 -13.49
CA ALA A 134 11.81 -33.30 -14.75
C ALA A 134 13.01 -33.57 -15.67
N THR A 135 14.20 -33.81 -15.12
CA THR A 135 15.38 -34.21 -15.89
C THR A 135 15.19 -35.60 -16.49
N LYS A 136 14.72 -36.58 -15.70
CA LYS A 136 14.41 -37.94 -16.17
C LYS A 136 13.38 -37.94 -17.29
N ALA A 137 12.40 -37.05 -17.23
CA ALA A 137 11.38 -36.88 -18.25
C ALA A 137 11.81 -35.98 -19.43
N ASN A 138 13.06 -35.48 -19.46
CA ASN A 138 13.62 -34.60 -20.50
C ASN A 138 12.81 -33.31 -20.75
N VAL A 139 12.34 -32.70 -19.66
CA VAL A 139 11.41 -31.55 -19.65
C VAL A 139 11.86 -30.45 -18.69
N LEU A 140 13.02 -30.61 -18.05
CA LEU A 140 13.60 -29.59 -17.19
C LEU A 140 14.11 -28.41 -18.02
N ASP A 141 13.67 -27.20 -17.69
CA ASP A 141 14.31 -25.98 -18.17
C ASP A 141 15.49 -25.64 -17.25
N LYS A 142 16.70 -25.61 -17.83
CA LYS A 142 17.94 -25.34 -17.09
C LYS A 142 18.09 -23.87 -16.69
N ASP A 143 17.42 -22.96 -17.39
CA ASP A 143 17.39 -21.57 -16.98
C ASP A 143 16.36 -21.43 -15.85
N SER A 144 16.80 -21.03 -14.65
CA SER A 144 15.86 -20.79 -13.56
C SER A 144 15.03 -19.52 -13.79
N GLN A 145 15.51 -18.61 -14.64
CA GLN A 145 14.87 -17.34 -14.91
C GLN A 145 13.82 -17.48 -16.02
N THR A 146 12.71 -16.79 -15.89
CA THR A 146 11.72 -16.65 -16.98
C THR A 146 10.94 -15.36 -16.84
N LYS A 147 10.30 -14.91 -17.92
CA LYS A 147 9.41 -13.75 -17.89
C LYS A 147 7.99 -14.20 -17.58
N ILE A 148 7.38 -13.64 -16.54
CA ILE A 148 5.98 -13.88 -16.17
C ILE A 148 5.24 -12.55 -16.18
N LEU A 149 4.21 -12.46 -17.02
CA LEU A 149 3.31 -11.30 -17.10
C LEU A 149 4.03 -9.95 -17.21
N GLY A 150 5.23 -9.90 -17.82
CA GLY A 150 6.02 -8.67 -17.94
C GLY A 150 7.17 -8.52 -16.93
N MET A 151 7.11 -9.19 -15.78
CA MET A 151 8.17 -9.26 -14.77
C MET A 151 9.10 -10.45 -15.01
N ARG A 152 10.24 -10.50 -14.31
CA ARG A 152 11.15 -11.66 -14.32
C ARG A 152 10.93 -12.46 -13.04
N TRP A 153 10.87 -13.77 -13.17
CA TRP A 153 10.77 -14.71 -12.06
C TRP A 153 11.96 -15.65 -12.09
N ASP A 154 12.62 -15.77 -10.94
CA ASP A 154 13.60 -16.82 -10.69
C ASP A 154 12.91 -17.99 -9.99
N ALA A 155 12.69 -19.09 -10.71
CA ALA A 155 12.05 -20.27 -10.16
C ALA A 155 12.86 -20.93 -9.04
N LYS A 156 14.18 -20.74 -8.97
CA LYS A 156 15.03 -21.38 -7.96
C LYS A 156 14.98 -20.65 -6.62
N SER A 157 15.12 -19.32 -6.63
CA SER A 157 15.03 -18.48 -5.43
C SER A 157 13.60 -18.08 -5.07
N ASP A 158 12.65 -18.32 -5.99
CA ASP A 158 11.26 -17.91 -5.92
C ASP A 158 11.05 -16.39 -5.78
N ILE A 159 11.89 -15.63 -6.46
CA ILE A 159 11.92 -14.16 -6.41
C ILE A 159 11.45 -13.57 -7.73
N LEU A 160 10.55 -12.59 -7.64
CA LEU A 160 10.19 -11.70 -8.73
C LEU A 160 11.15 -10.49 -8.76
N THR A 161 11.59 -10.15 -9.96
CA THR A 161 12.44 -8.98 -10.27
C THR A 161 11.91 -8.26 -11.51
N PHE A 162 12.45 -7.09 -11.80
CA PHE A 162 12.01 -6.28 -12.94
C PHE A 162 12.83 -6.61 -14.19
N ALA A 163 12.28 -6.26 -15.36
CA ALA A 163 13.04 -6.35 -16.60
C ALA A 163 14.25 -5.41 -16.55
N LYS A 164 15.44 -5.92 -16.87
CA LYS A 164 16.65 -5.10 -16.97
C LYS A 164 16.41 -3.99 -18.01
N GLN A 165 16.75 -2.76 -17.64
CA GLN A 165 16.79 -1.65 -18.58
C GLN A 165 18.07 -1.72 -19.42
N ASN A 166 18.04 -1.22 -20.66
CA ASN A 166 19.21 -1.19 -21.54
C ASN A 166 20.40 -0.44 -20.88
N GLU A 167 21.58 -1.03 -21.03
CA GLU A 167 22.82 -0.65 -20.32
C GLU A 167 23.53 0.57 -20.92
N ASP A 168 23.11 1.06 -22.09
CA ASP A 168 23.78 2.18 -22.76
C ASP A 168 23.68 3.46 -21.90
N ARG A 169 24.83 3.87 -21.35
CA ARG A 169 24.97 5.15 -20.66
C ARG A 169 24.81 6.27 -21.69
N ILE A 170 24.04 7.29 -21.33
CA ILE A 170 23.87 8.47 -22.16
C ILE A 170 25.14 9.32 -21.97
N ASP A 171 25.89 9.53 -23.04
CA ASP A 171 26.94 10.54 -23.07
C ASP A 171 26.29 11.92 -22.98
N ILE A 172 26.52 12.63 -21.87
CA ILE A 172 25.85 13.91 -21.57
C ILE A 172 26.27 14.98 -22.59
N ASP A 173 27.55 15.01 -22.96
CA ASP A 173 28.12 16.08 -23.78
C ASP A 173 27.71 15.95 -25.25
N ASN A 174 27.45 14.72 -25.70
CA ASN A 174 27.00 14.41 -27.06
C ASN A 174 25.54 13.91 -27.14
N SER A 175 24.77 14.11 -26.07
CA SER A 175 23.41 13.57 -25.96
C SER A 175 22.48 14.16 -27.01
N GLN A 176 21.74 13.29 -27.70
CA GLN A 176 20.63 13.65 -28.57
C GLN A 176 19.29 13.33 -27.90
N ALA A 177 19.25 13.33 -26.57
CA ALA A 177 18.04 12.99 -25.84
C ALA A 177 16.90 13.95 -26.18
N THR A 178 15.74 13.39 -26.49
CA THR A 178 14.53 14.14 -26.82
C THR A 178 13.42 13.84 -25.81
N LYS A 179 12.39 14.68 -25.79
CA LYS A 179 11.18 14.42 -25.00
C LYS A 179 10.57 13.04 -25.32
N ARG A 180 10.60 12.63 -26.60
CA ARG A 180 10.15 11.29 -27.03
C ARG A 180 10.98 10.18 -26.41
N GLU A 181 12.31 10.35 -26.33
CA GLU A 181 13.18 9.36 -25.71
C GLU A 181 12.89 9.20 -24.21
N VAL A 182 12.74 10.32 -23.48
CA VAL A 182 12.38 10.31 -22.05
C VAL A 182 11.08 9.54 -21.83
N LEU A 183 10.05 9.81 -22.64
CA LEU A 183 8.78 9.07 -22.57
C LEU A 183 8.94 7.59 -22.88
N ARG A 184 9.67 7.24 -23.95
CA ARG A 184 9.87 5.85 -24.36
C ARG A 184 10.56 5.03 -23.27
N LYS A 185 11.65 5.55 -22.70
CA LYS A 185 12.43 4.87 -21.65
C LYS A 185 11.70 4.84 -20.29
N SER A 186 10.97 5.89 -19.94
CA SER A 186 10.15 5.87 -18.71
C SER A 186 8.98 4.89 -18.79
N SER A 187 8.37 4.76 -19.98
CA SER A 187 7.22 3.86 -20.20
C SER A 187 7.62 2.39 -20.42
N SER A 188 8.91 2.09 -20.69
CA SER A 188 9.39 0.71 -20.81
C SER A 188 9.52 -0.01 -19.46
N ILE A 189 9.36 0.71 -18.36
CA ILE A 189 9.44 0.17 -17.01
C ILE A 189 8.10 -0.49 -16.71
N TYR A 190 8.09 -1.82 -16.72
CA TYR A 190 6.92 -2.59 -16.39
C TYR A 190 6.88 -2.89 -14.89
N ASP A 191 6.07 -2.12 -14.17
CA ASP A 191 5.86 -2.22 -12.73
C ASP A 191 4.35 -2.26 -12.41
N PRO A 192 3.71 -3.44 -12.56
CA PRO A 192 2.26 -3.57 -12.40
C PRO A 192 1.79 -3.39 -10.95
N LEU A 193 2.70 -3.55 -9.98
CA LEU A 193 2.41 -3.40 -8.56
C LEU A 193 2.71 -1.99 -8.04
N GLY A 194 3.31 -1.13 -8.86
CA GLY A 194 3.69 0.23 -8.47
C GLY A 194 4.83 0.28 -7.45
N ILE A 195 5.58 -0.81 -7.26
CA ILE A 195 6.61 -0.95 -6.23
C ILE A 195 7.75 0.06 -6.44
N LEU A 196 8.16 0.28 -7.69
CA LEU A 196 9.19 1.25 -8.07
C LEU A 196 8.63 2.65 -8.27
N GLY A 197 7.33 2.84 -7.99
CA GLY A 197 6.59 4.08 -8.17
C GLY A 197 7.33 5.33 -7.66
N PRO A 198 7.87 5.35 -6.42
CA PRO A 198 8.52 6.54 -5.87
C PRO A 198 9.78 6.96 -6.63
N VAL A 199 10.45 6.02 -7.29
CA VAL A 199 11.63 6.33 -8.09
C VAL A 199 11.20 6.72 -9.51
N THR A 200 10.29 5.95 -10.10
CA THR A 200 9.85 6.14 -11.50
C THR A 200 9.00 7.39 -11.71
N VAL A 201 8.33 7.91 -10.68
CA VAL A 201 7.55 9.14 -10.78
C VAL A 201 8.41 10.34 -11.19
N ARG A 202 9.69 10.39 -10.81
CA ARG A 202 10.59 11.48 -11.20
C ARG A 202 10.73 11.61 -12.72
N ALA A 203 10.70 10.49 -13.45
CA ALA A 203 10.69 10.52 -14.90
C ALA A 203 9.38 11.12 -15.46
N LYS A 204 8.23 10.82 -14.83
CA LYS A 204 6.93 11.40 -15.20
C LYS A 204 6.89 12.90 -14.91
N LEU A 205 7.45 13.34 -13.78
CA LEU A 205 7.59 14.76 -13.44
C LEU A 205 8.49 15.49 -14.44
N LEU A 206 9.61 14.88 -14.86
CA LEU A 206 10.48 15.44 -15.90
C LEU A 206 9.73 15.65 -17.23
N ILE A 207 8.94 14.67 -17.67
CA ILE A 207 8.10 14.82 -18.87
C ILE A 207 7.08 15.95 -18.71
N GLN A 208 6.47 16.08 -17.53
CA GLN A 208 5.55 17.17 -17.24
C GLN A 208 6.24 18.53 -17.34
N THR A 209 7.46 18.67 -16.84
CA THR A 209 8.27 19.89 -16.97
C THR A 209 8.55 20.20 -18.44
N LEU A 210 9.00 19.22 -19.22
CA LEU A 210 9.27 19.39 -20.66
C LEU A 210 8.01 19.84 -21.44
N TRP A 211 6.82 19.38 -21.03
CA TRP A 211 5.56 19.86 -21.61
C TRP A 211 5.25 21.31 -21.21
N LYS A 212 5.41 21.67 -19.94
CA LYS A 212 5.17 23.03 -19.44
C LYS A 212 6.12 24.05 -20.09
N GLU A 213 7.35 23.64 -20.40
CA GLU A 213 8.34 24.46 -21.08
C GLU A 213 8.18 24.49 -22.61
N GLY A 214 7.23 23.71 -23.17
CA GLY A 214 6.87 23.78 -24.59
C GLY A 214 7.80 23.03 -25.55
N TYR A 215 8.60 22.07 -25.09
CA TYR A 215 9.47 21.28 -25.98
C TYR A 215 8.66 20.42 -26.95
N ASN A 216 9.10 20.32 -28.21
CA ASN A 216 8.54 19.38 -29.18
C ASN A 216 9.01 17.93 -28.93
N TRP A 217 8.37 16.95 -29.57
CA TRP A 217 8.67 15.52 -29.35
C TRP A 217 10.11 15.13 -29.68
N ASP A 218 10.61 15.62 -30.81
CA ASP A 218 11.91 15.25 -31.38
C ASP A 218 12.94 16.39 -31.23
N GLN A 219 12.62 17.40 -30.42
CA GLN A 219 13.55 18.47 -30.06
C GLN A 219 14.55 17.96 -29.02
N VAL A 220 15.84 18.21 -29.27
CA VAL A 220 16.93 17.90 -28.35
C VAL A 220 16.78 18.75 -27.08
N ILE A 221 16.85 18.09 -25.92
CA ILE A 221 16.77 18.76 -24.63
C ILE A 221 18.16 19.27 -24.19
N PRO A 222 18.25 20.41 -23.48
CA PRO A 222 19.55 20.96 -23.09
C PRO A 222 20.29 20.11 -22.06
N ASN A 223 21.62 20.24 -22.00
CA ASN A 223 22.50 19.39 -21.18
C ASN A 223 22.17 19.40 -19.68
N ASN A 224 21.65 20.50 -19.13
CA ASN A 224 21.21 20.54 -17.74
C ASN A 224 20.03 19.60 -17.47
N ILE A 225 19.10 19.48 -18.43
CA ILE A 225 17.97 18.54 -18.35
C ILE A 225 18.45 17.12 -18.62
N VAL A 226 19.36 16.92 -19.59
CA VAL A 226 19.99 15.62 -19.85
C VAL A 226 20.66 15.08 -18.59
N LYS A 227 21.38 15.92 -17.84
CA LYS A 227 22.03 15.52 -16.59
C LYS A 227 21.02 14.98 -15.58
N SER A 228 19.93 15.71 -15.33
CA SER A 228 18.87 15.26 -14.43
C SER A 228 18.19 13.98 -14.94
N TRP A 229 18.01 13.85 -16.25
CA TRP A 229 17.49 12.63 -16.87
C TRP A 229 18.41 11.43 -16.66
N CYS A 230 19.73 11.60 -16.79
CA CYS A 230 20.72 10.57 -16.52
C CYS A 230 20.67 10.11 -15.05
N GLU A 231 20.60 11.04 -14.11
CA GLU A 231 20.47 10.73 -12.67
C GLU A 231 19.19 9.91 -12.39
N ILE A 232 18.05 10.31 -12.96
CA ILE A 232 16.79 9.56 -12.84
C ILE A 232 16.91 8.17 -13.47
N LEU A 233 17.52 8.05 -14.64
CA LEU A 233 17.72 6.75 -15.31
C LEU A 233 18.63 5.83 -14.51
N ASP A 234 19.70 6.35 -13.92
CA ASP A 234 20.62 5.57 -13.10
C ASP A 234 19.94 5.07 -11.83
N ASP A 235 19.12 5.91 -11.19
CA ASP A 235 18.30 5.46 -10.06
C ASP A 235 17.28 4.39 -10.45
N ILE A 236 16.61 4.54 -11.61
CA ILE A 236 15.67 3.54 -12.14
C ILE A 236 16.39 2.22 -12.42
N ARG A 237 17.56 2.27 -13.06
CA ARG A 237 18.39 1.08 -13.32
C ARG A 237 18.74 0.39 -12.02
N ASP A 238 19.22 1.15 -11.04
CA ASP A 238 19.62 0.63 -9.75
C ASP A 238 18.47 -0.10 -9.04
N VAL A 239 17.27 0.50 -8.96
CA VAL A 239 16.13 -0.18 -8.31
C VAL A 239 15.59 -1.35 -9.13
N THR A 240 15.59 -1.29 -10.46
CA THR A 240 15.15 -2.44 -11.28
C THR A 240 16.05 -3.67 -11.12
N VAL A 241 17.35 -3.47 -10.85
CA VAL A 241 18.32 -4.55 -10.64
C VAL A 241 18.29 -5.06 -9.19
N ASN A 242 18.17 -4.15 -8.22
CA ASN A 242 18.38 -4.48 -6.81
C ASN A 242 17.09 -4.76 -6.03
N THR A 243 15.92 -4.34 -6.51
CA THR A 243 14.65 -4.63 -5.84
C THR A 243 14.20 -6.07 -6.15
N LYS A 244 14.05 -6.86 -5.10
CA LYS A 244 13.61 -8.25 -5.12
C LYS A 244 12.30 -8.39 -4.37
N ILE A 245 11.36 -9.12 -4.95
CA ILE A 245 10.03 -9.34 -4.36
C ILE A 245 9.87 -10.84 -4.17
N ALA A 246 9.70 -11.31 -2.94
CA ALA A 246 9.35 -12.71 -2.71
C ALA A 246 8.01 -13.00 -3.41
N ARG A 247 7.97 -13.98 -4.32
CA ARG A 247 6.70 -14.36 -4.98
C ARG A 247 5.73 -14.94 -3.97
N HIS A 248 6.27 -15.69 -3.01
CA HIS A 248 5.53 -16.25 -1.90
C HIS A 248 5.40 -15.20 -0.79
N TYR A 249 4.19 -14.66 -0.63
CA TYR A 249 3.92 -13.61 0.35
C TYR A 249 3.52 -14.16 1.72
N PHE A 250 2.85 -15.32 1.77
CA PHE A 250 2.42 -15.99 2.99
C PHE A 250 3.23 -17.28 3.16
N ASN A 251 4.21 -17.33 4.06
CA ASN A 251 5.03 -18.53 4.23
C ASN A 251 4.27 -19.63 4.98
N ASP A 252 4.25 -20.85 4.40
CA ASP A 252 3.69 -22.07 5.01
C ASP A 252 4.47 -22.48 6.29
N GLU A 253 5.70 -21.99 6.48
CA GLU A 253 6.48 -22.25 7.70
C GLU A 253 5.81 -21.67 8.97
N ASN A 254 4.91 -20.70 8.80
CA ASN A 254 4.10 -20.14 9.89
C ASN A 254 2.79 -20.92 10.12
N GLU A 255 2.55 -22.06 9.46
CA GLU A 255 1.36 -22.89 9.77
C GLU A 255 1.41 -23.45 11.20
N ASN A 256 2.61 -23.63 11.77
CA ASN A 256 2.79 -24.10 13.14
C ASN A 256 2.86 -22.96 14.18
N GLU A 257 3.25 -21.76 13.75
CA GLU A 257 3.29 -20.58 14.60
C GLU A 257 2.21 -19.60 14.16
N SER A 258 1.09 -19.68 14.90
CA SER A 258 -0.05 -18.77 14.94
C SER A 258 -1.18 -19.04 13.92
N ASN A 259 -2.37 -19.21 14.49
CA ASN A 259 -3.63 -18.77 13.90
C ASN A 259 -3.61 -17.23 13.69
N GLU A 260 -2.54 -16.66 13.14
CA GLU A 260 -2.49 -15.25 12.77
C GLU A 260 -3.52 -15.03 11.67
N LYS A 261 -4.59 -14.33 12.04
CA LYS A 261 -5.65 -13.96 11.13
C LYS A 261 -5.05 -13.02 10.07
N ILE A 262 -4.66 -13.58 8.93
CA ILE A 262 -4.27 -12.81 7.75
C ILE A 262 -5.47 -11.96 7.35
N THR A 263 -5.35 -10.65 7.49
CA THR A 263 -6.38 -9.69 7.10
C THR A 263 -5.95 -9.00 5.81
N LEU A 264 -6.68 -9.28 4.74
CA LEU A 264 -6.49 -8.59 3.47
C LEU A 264 -7.32 -7.29 3.49
N HIS A 265 -6.64 -6.15 3.63
CA HIS A 265 -7.26 -4.84 3.55
C HIS A 265 -7.33 -4.39 2.09
N VAL A 266 -8.47 -4.64 1.44
CA VAL A 266 -8.74 -4.26 0.05
C VAL A 266 -9.74 -3.11 0.02
N PHE A 267 -9.40 -2.06 -0.71
CA PHE A 267 -10.22 -0.86 -0.87
C PHE A 267 -10.99 -0.93 -2.20
N VAL A 268 -12.13 -1.65 -2.24
CA VAL A 268 -13.04 -1.71 -3.41
C VAL A 268 -14.49 -1.98 -2.98
N ASP A 269 -15.48 -1.47 -3.72
CA ASP A 269 -16.91 -1.58 -3.42
C ASP A 269 -17.59 -2.82 -4.05
N ALA A 270 -18.32 -3.57 -3.20
CA ALA A 270 -19.69 -4.06 -3.35
C ALA A 270 -19.91 -5.27 -2.41
N SER A 271 -20.63 -5.01 -1.32
CA SER A 271 -20.81 -5.87 -0.13
C SER A 271 -21.90 -6.94 -0.27
N GLN A 272 -21.87 -7.95 0.62
CA GLN A 272 -23.06 -8.23 1.45
C GLN A 272 -22.81 -8.50 2.97
N ARG A 273 -21.57 -8.61 3.49
CA ARG A 273 -21.34 -8.94 4.93
C ARG A 273 -20.30 -8.07 5.68
N ALA A 274 -20.01 -6.89 5.14
CA ALA A 274 -19.21 -5.77 5.69
C ALA A 274 -17.69 -5.75 5.41
N TYR A 275 -17.23 -4.58 4.95
CA TYR A 275 -15.84 -4.13 4.82
C TYR A 275 -15.77 -2.68 5.34
N LYS A 276 -14.67 -2.30 6.03
CA LYS A 276 -14.40 -0.94 6.55
C LYS A 276 -13.19 -0.37 5.81
N ALA A 277 -13.29 0.85 5.32
CA ALA A 277 -12.18 1.59 4.71
C ALA A 277 -11.94 2.90 5.46
N ILE A 278 -10.66 3.26 5.56
CA ILE A 278 -10.17 4.42 6.29
C ILE A 278 -9.39 5.29 5.32
N LEU A 279 -9.60 6.59 5.40
CA LEU A 279 -8.96 7.60 4.57
C LEU A 279 -8.02 8.42 5.44
N TRP A 280 -6.77 8.57 5.01
CA TRP A 280 -5.78 9.35 5.74
C TRP A 280 -5.48 10.67 5.02
N SER A 281 -5.33 11.74 5.78
CA SER A 281 -4.83 13.03 5.31
C SER A 281 -3.76 13.54 6.27
N ASP A 282 -2.67 14.07 5.73
CA ASP A 282 -1.64 14.77 6.50
C ASP A 282 -1.98 16.26 6.70
N SER A 283 -2.91 16.79 5.91
CA SER A 283 -3.42 18.15 6.09
C SER A 283 -4.49 18.21 7.18
N GLN A 284 -4.11 18.73 8.34
CA GLN A 284 -5.02 18.99 9.46
C GLN A 284 -6.09 20.05 9.10
N ILE A 285 -5.76 20.98 8.22
CA ILE A 285 -6.70 22.01 7.73
C ILE A 285 -7.81 21.34 6.89
N VAL A 286 -7.43 20.44 5.97
CA VAL A 286 -8.40 19.70 5.15
C VAL A 286 -9.25 18.79 6.04
N LEU A 287 -8.65 18.11 7.02
CA LEU A 287 -9.40 17.33 8.01
C LEU A 287 -10.39 18.20 8.80
N HIS A 288 -10.00 19.41 9.20
CA HIS A 288 -10.92 20.37 9.82
C HIS A 288 -12.10 20.70 8.89
N TRP A 289 -11.85 20.97 7.60
CA TRP A 289 -12.92 21.28 6.66
C TRP A 289 -13.88 20.11 6.44
N ILE A 290 -13.34 18.89 6.31
CA ILE A 290 -14.13 17.67 6.11
C ILE A 290 -14.92 17.32 7.36
N LEU A 291 -14.33 17.41 8.56
CA LEU A 291 -14.98 16.98 9.80
C LEU A 291 -15.84 18.07 10.45
N SER A 292 -15.71 19.33 10.02
CA SER A 292 -16.51 20.44 10.53
C SER A 292 -17.88 20.54 9.86
N SER A 293 -18.86 21.05 10.61
CA SER A 293 -20.17 21.50 10.12
C SER A 293 -20.17 22.96 9.65
N LYS A 294 -19.03 23.65 9.70
CA LYS A 294 -18.90 25.04 9.23
C LYS A 294 -19.09 25.12 7.72
N THR A 295 -19.66 26.24 7.28
CA THR A 295 -19.71 26.62 5.87
C THR A 295 -18.47 27.43 5.49
N PHE A 296 -17.91 27.11 4.32
CA PHE A 296 -16.70 27.73 3.77
C PHE A 296 -17.03 28.54 2.52
N GLY A 297 -16.05 29.31 2.02
CA GLY A 297 -16.17 29.99 0.74
C GLY A 297 -16.49 29.00 -0.39
N ARG A 298 -17.27 29.44 -1.39
CA ARG A 298 -17.90 28.58 -2.42
C ARG A 298 -16.95 27.56 -3.06
N PHE A 299 -15.71 27.96 -3.35
CA PHE A 299 -14.70 27.09 -3.96
C PHE A 299 -14.30 25.90 -3.07
N VAL A 300 -14.11 26.14 -1.77
CA VAL A 300 -13.75 25.12 -0.77
C VAL A 300 -14.99 24.32 -0.41
N GLN A 301 -16.13 24.98 -0.21
CA GLN A 301 -17.39 24.32 0.13
C GLN A 301 -17.80 23.27 -0.90
N ASN A 302 -17.74 23.59 -2.19
CA ASN A 302 -18.08 22.64 -3.25
C ASN A 302 -17.20 21.39 -3.19
N ARG A 303 -15.87 21.54 -3.08
CA ARG A 303 -14.94 20.41 -2.96
C ARG A 303 -15.16 19.59 -1.69
N VAL A 304 -15.41 20.25 -0.57
CA VAL A 304 -15.70 19.59 0.70
C VAL A 304 -17.01 18.81 0.61
N LEU A 305 -18.03 19.34 -0.07
CA LEU A 305 -19.27 18.61 -0.33
C LEU A 305 -19.04 17.40 -1.22
N ASP A 306 -18.31 17.55 -2.33
CA ASP A 306 -17.97 16.44 -3.23
C ASP A 306 -17.20 15.33 -2.49
N ILE A 307 -16.24 15.71 -1.65
CA ILE A 307 -15.48 14.78 -0.80
C ILE A 307 -16.41 14.11 0.21
N LYS A 308 -17.26 14.87 0.93
CA LYS A 308 -18.19 14.32 1.92
C LYS A 308 -19.19 13.35 1.30
N GLU A 309 -19.75 13.70 0.14
CA GLU A 309 -20.68 12.85 -0.61
C GLU A 309 -20.01 11.55 -1.05
N THR A 310 -18.81 11.65 -1.64
CA THR A 310 -18.03 10.48 -2.10
C THR A 310 -17.52 9.63 -0.94
N THR A 311 -17.31 10.23 0.24
CA THR A 311 -16.66 9.56 1.40
C THR A 311 -17.56 9.35 2.61
N GLN A 312 -18.88 9.49 2.45
CA GLN A 312 -19.85 9.44 3.55
C GLN A 312 -19.77 8.16 4.42
N ASN A 313 -19.25 7.06 3.86
CA ASN A 313 -19.16 5.76 4.51
C ASN A 313 -17.75 5.41 5.00
N TYR A 314 -16.80 6.36 4.98
CA TYR A 314 -15.41 6.12 5.35
C TYR A 314 -14.98 7.02 6.51
N ASP A 315 -14.13 6.45 7.38
CA ASP A 315 -13.54 7.20 8.49
C ASP A 315 -12.30 7.97 8.02
N TRP A 316 -12.27 9.29 8.25
CA TRP A 316 -11.08 10.10 8.05
C TRP A 316 -10.16 10.08 9.28
N LYS A 317 -8.86 9.84 9.05
CA LYS A 317 -7.81 9.80 10.08
C LYS A 317 -6.65 10.73 9.69
N TYR A 318 -5.81 11.05 10.68
CA TYR A 318 -4.61 11.85 10.48
C TYR A 318 -3.39 10.95 10.30
N VAL A 319 -2.56 11.29 9.31
CA VAL A 319 -1.22 10.73 9.14
C VAL A 319 -0.20 11.86 9.27
N PRO A 320 0.82 11.76 10.13
CA PRO A 320 1.90 12.75 10.14
C PRO A 320 2.58 12.80 8.75
N THR A 321 2.95 13.99 8.27
CA THR A 321 3.60 14.17 6.95
C THR A 321 4.83 13.26 6.78
N GLU A 322 5.65 13.09 7.83
CA GLU A 322 6.83 12.20 7.81
C GLU A 322 6.49 10.72 7.64
N SER A 323 5.24 10.34 7.94
CA SER A 323 4.71 8.98 7.79
C SER A 323 3.81 8.84 6.56
N ASN A 324 3.65 9.87 5.73
CA ASN A 324 2.79 9.81 4.56
C ASN A 324 3.51 9.12 3.40
N THR A 325 3.17 7.86 3.11
CA THR A 325 3.75 7.11 1.98
C THR A 325 3.40 7.73 0.62
N ALA A 326 2.27 8.43 0.51
CA ALA A 326 1.85 9.08 -0.74
C ALA A 326 2.79 10.23 -1.13
N ASP A 327 3.49 10.85 -0.18
CA ASP A 327 4.49 11.89 -0.46
C ASP A 327 5.67 11.32 -1.26
N LEU A 328 6.09 10.09 -0.96
CA LEU A 328 7.17 9.42 -1.69
C LEU A 328 6.78 9.20 -3.16
N GLN A 329 5.53 8.80 -3.41
CA GLN A 329 5.00 8.55 -4.75
C GLN A 329 4.72 9.84 -5.54
N THR A 330 4.48 10.96 -4.88
CA THR A 330 4.12 12.23 -5.55
C THR A 330 5.31 13.13 -5.79
N ARG A 331 6.25 13.21 -4.82
CA ARG A 331 7.48 14.01 -4.93
C ARG A 331 8.59 13.25 -5.65
N GLY A 332 8.62 11.94 -5.45
CA GLY A 332 9.65 11.06 -5.93
C GLY A 332 10.93 11.10 -5.08
N ILE A 333 11.65 9.99 -5.07
CA ILE A 333 12.88 9.78 -4.27
C ILE A 333 13.99 9.12 -5.09
N SER A 334 15.23 9.30 -4.65
CA SER A 334 16.39 8.61 -5.25
C SER A 334 16.38 7.11 -4.98
N SER A 335 17.20 6.36 -5.71
CA SER A 335 17.35 4.93 -5.46
C SER A 335 17.93 4.63 -4.07
N THR A 336 18.88 5.44 -3.61
CA THR A 336 19.45 5.36 -2.25
C THR A 336 18.37 5.54 -1.19
N GLN A 337 17.56 6.61 -1.30
CA GLN A 337 16.46 6.86 -0.37
C GLN A 337 15.41 5.75 -0.40
N PHE A 338 15.14 5.18 -1.57
CA PHE A 338 14.21 4.06 -1.73
C PHE A 338 14.68 2.81 -1.01
N LYS A 339 15.99 2.53 -1.01
CA LYS A 339 16.57 1.37 -0.31
C LYS A 339 16.66 1.56 1.20
N GLU A 340 16.95 2.77 1.64
CA GLU A 340 17.12 3.10 3.07
C GLU A 340 15.77 3.21 3.80
N SER A 341 14.71 3.64 3.10
CA SER A 341 13.40 3.84 3.70
C SER A 341 12.55 2.56 3.66
N THR A 342 12.10 2.09 4.82
CA THR A 342 11.09 1.03 4.91
C THR A 342 9.66 1.55 4.72
N LEU A 343 9.46 2.88 4.77
CA LEU A 343 8.15 3.51 4.80
C LEU A 343 7.30 3.12 3.59
N TRP A 344 7.87 3.10 2.38
CA TRP A 344 7.12 2.72 1.17
C TRP A 344 6.72 1.23 1.15
N MET A 345 7.64 0.35 1.53
CA MET A 345 7.45 -1.10 1.41
C MET A 345 6.63 -1.69 2.55
N GLN A 346 6.75 -1.13 3.75
CA GLN A 346 6.14 -1.67 4.99
C GLN A 346 5.06 -0.75 5.54
N GLY A 347 4.97 0.49 5.08
CA GLY A 347 4.12 1.51 5.69
C GLY A 347 4.68 2.01 7.03
N PRO A 348 3.96 2.94 7.68
CA PRO A 348 4.32 3.41 9.01
C PRO A 348 4.16 2.30 10.05
N SER A 349 5.09 2.19 11.00
CA SER A 349 5.08 1.11 12.02
C SER A 349 3.80 1.06 12.87
N TRP A 350 3.14 2.20 13.07
CA TRP A 350 1.90 2.30 13.83
C TRP A 350 0.66 1.83 13.04
N ILE A 351 0.76 1.58 11.73
CA ILE A 351 -0.41 1.19 10.92
C ILE A 351 -0.93 -0.20 11.26
N SER A 352 -0.07 -1.09 11.76
CA SER A 352 -0.46 -2.46 12.13
C SER A 352 -1.30 -2.54 13.41
N ASN A 353 -1.32 -1.47 14.22
CA ASN A 353 -2.06 -1.43 15.48
C ASN A 353 -3.17 -0.37 15.42
N GLU A 354 -4.43 -0.79 15.29
CA GLU A 354 -5.60 0.12 15.22
C GLU A 354 -5.70 1.06 16.42
N ASN A 355 -5.28 0.63 17.62
CA ASN A 355 -5.27 1.49 18.81
C ASN A 355 -4.23 2.62 18.72
N SER A 356 -3.21 2.46 17.88
CA SER A 356 -2.18 3.46 17.62
C SER A 356 -2.54 4.43 16.50
N TRP A 357 -3.67 4.21 15.80
CA TRP A 357 -4.11 5.08 14.72
C TRP A 357 -4.54 6.44 15.27
N ARG A 358 -3.85 7.48 14.81
CA ARG A 358 -4.12 8.85 15.25
C ARG A 358 -5.48 9.29 14.74
N THR A 359 -6.42 9.46 15.66
CA THR A 359 -7.64 10.20 15.37
C THR A 359 -7.31 11.68 15.40
N TRP A 360 -7.71 12.41 14.35
CA TRP A 360 -7.58 13.85 14.36
C TRP A 360 -8.60 14.42 15.34
N THR A 361 -8.12 14.99 16.45
CA THR A 361 -8.94 15.82 17.33
C THR A 361 -8.60 17.27 17.03
N PRO A 362 -9.59 18.15 16.79
CA PRO A 362 -9.32 19.56 16.69
C PRO A 362 -8.76 20.03 18.03
N GLN A 363 -7.46 20.30 18.09
CA GLN A 363 -6.92 21.09 19.19
C GLN A 363 -7.49 22.50 19.03
N VAL A 364 -8.53 22.82 19.79
CA VAL A 364 -9.03 24.19 19.91
C VAL A 364 -7.97 24.98 20.67
N LYS A 365 -6.89 25.38 19.99
CA LYS A 365 -6.12 26.53 20.46
C LYS A 365 -6.99 27.75 20.21
N GLN A 366 -7.32 28.47 21.28
CA GLN A 366 -8.06 29.73 21.26
C GLN A 366 -7.44 30.79 20.33
N GLU A 367 -6.23 30.55 19.78
CA GLU A 367 -5.52 31.40 18.83
C GLU A 367 -5.91 31.19 17.35
N THR A 368 -7.00 30.48 17.05
CA THR A 368 -7.52 30.35 15.66
C THR A 368 -8.30 31.61 15.23
N LEU A 369 -7.78 32.80 15.54
CA LEU A 369 -8.27 34.09 15.05
C LEU A 369 -7.38 34.68 13.93
N LEU A 370 -6.23 34.06 13.60
CA LEU A 370 -5.26 34.63 12.65
C LEU A 370 -4.90 33.75 11.44
N LEU A 371 -5.55 32.60 11.24
CA LEU A 371 -5.40 31.79 10.03
C LEU A 371 -6.74 31.58 9.32
N THR A 372 -7.56 32.64 9.25
CA THR A 372 -8.49 32.77 8.13
C THR A 372 -7.66 33.03 6.87
N THR A 373 -7.39 31.95 6.15
CA THR A 373 -7.18 32.01 4.70
C THR A 373 -8.21 32.98 4.14
N THR A 374 -7.76 34.11 3.60
CA THR A 374 -8.50 35.04 2.73
C THR A 374 -9.97 34.70 2.59
N ASP A 375 -10.75 35.02 3.61
CA ASP A 375 -12.18 34.78 3.65
C ASP A 375 -12.81 36.00 2.97
N ASP A 376 -12.78 36.03 1.63
CA ASP A 376 -13.61 36.93 0.82
C ASP A 376 -15.11 36.71 1.09
N SER A 377 -15.47 35.74 1.93
CA SER A 377 -16.82 35.51 2.47
C SER A 377 -17.05 35.99 3.91
N LYS A 378 -16.03 36.44 4.68
CA LYS A 378 -16.24 36.89 6.07
C LYS A 378 -15.68 38.27 6.45
N ASN A 379 -15.08 39.01 5.52
CA ASN A 379 -14.93 40.48 5.67
C ASN A 379 -16.12 41.26 5.06
N ARG A 380 -17.32 40.73 5.22
CA ARG A 380 -18.46 41.60 5.45
C ARG A 380 -18.75 41.48 6.93
N GLU A 381 -18.43 42.53 7.69
CA GLU A 381 -19.30 42.91 8.82
C GLU A 381 -20.75 42.72 8.34
N PRO A 382 -21.70 42.29 9.19
CA PRO A 382 -23.10 42.32 8.79
C PRO A 382 -23.33 43.71 8.22
N CYS A 383 -23.43 43.81 6.89
CA CYS A 383 -23.69 45.09 6.27
C CYS A 383 -25.05 45.41 6.82
N GLU A 384 -25.11 46.33 7.79
CA GLU A 384 -26.33 47.03 8.08
C GLU A 384 -26.93 47.33 6.72
N LEU A 385 -28.13 46.82 6.47
CA LEU A 385 -28.78 46.92 5.18
C LEU A 385 -28.63 48.36 4.66
N ASN A 386 -27.65 48.58 3.78
CA ASN A 386 -27.46 49.86 3.10
C ASN A 386 -28.43 49.88 1.92
N GLY A 387 -29.69 49.63 2.24
CA GLY A 387 -30.82 49.71 1.36
C GLY A 387 -31.52 51.06 1.52
N ILE A 388 -32.38 51.36 0.56
CA ILE A 388 -33.24 52.56 0.53
C ILE A 388 -34.03 52.75 1.84
N SER A 389 -34.23 51.68 2.62
CA SER A 389 -34.92 51.67 3.92
C SER A 389 -34.29 52.55 4.99
N LYS A 390 -33.00 52.90 4.91
CA LYS A 390 -32.36 53.89 5.80
C LYS A 390 -32.59 55.34 5.36
N ILE A 391 -32.90 55.57 4.08
CA ILE A 391 -33.10 56.92 3.49
C ILE A 391 -34.59 57.28 3.45
N ILE A 392 -35.44 56.28 3.22
CA ILE A 392 -36.90 56.42 3.13
C ILE A 392 -37.53 55.39 4.06
N ASP A 393 -38.13 55.87 5.14
CA ASP A 393 -38.93 55.04 6.04
C ASP A 393 -40.23 54.61 5.33
N LEU A 394 -40.32 53.32 5.04
CA LEU A 394 -41.42 52.71 4.30
C LEU A 394 -42.74 52.75 5.09
N SER A 395 -42.69 52.80 6.42
CA SER A 395 -43.87 52.80 7.29
C SER A 395 -44.67 54.11 7.22
N ARG A 396 -44.07 55.18 6.70
CA ARG A 396 -44.69 56.51 6.57
C ARG A 396 -45.58 56.67 5.34
N PHE A 397 -45.68 55.64 4.48
CA PHE A 397 -46.44 55.71 3.24
C PHE A 397 -47.56 54.68 3.22
N SER A 398 -48.80 55.17 3.25
CA SER A 398 -50.02 54.35 3.13
C SER A 398 -50.36 53.95 1.67
N SER A 399 -49.56 54.37 0.68
CA SER A 399 -49.79 54.10 -0.73
C SER A 399 -48.50 53.82 -1.49
N LEU A 400 -48.45 52.65 -2.14
CA LEU A 400 -47.31 52.20 -2.94
C LEU A 400 -46.98 53.17 -4.09
N LYS A 401 -48.00 53.75 -4.74
CA LYS A 401 -47.79 54.74 -5.82
C LYS A 401 -47.10 56.02 -5.31
N LYS A 402 -47.41 56.44 -4.07
CA LYS A 402 -46.78 57.61 -3.44
C LYS A 402 -45.33 57.31 -3.05
N LEU A 403 -45.08 56.14 -2.49
CA LEU A 403 -43.74 55.66 -2.18
C LEU A 403 -42.85 55.62 -3.44
N LEU A 404 -43.32 55.02 -4.53
CA LEU A 404 -42.55 54.92 -5.78
C LEU A 404 -42.19 56.30 -6.35
N ARG A 405 -43.12 57.26 -6.33
CA ARG A 405 -42.83 58.64 -6.80
C ARG A 405 -41.74 59.31 -5.95
N VAL A 406 -41.83 59.20 -4.62
CA VAL A 406 -40.84 59.80 -3.71
C VAL A 406 -39.47 59.16 -3.92
N THR A 407 -39.40 57.83 -4.06
CA THR A 407 -38.17 57.12 -4.38
C THR A 407 -37.56 57.60 -5.72
N CYS A 408 -38.38 57.81 -6.76
CA CYS A 408 -37.91 58.36 -8.03
C CYS A 408 -37.33 59.78 -7.90
N TYR A 409 -37.94 60.66 -7.09
CA TYR A 409 -37.39 62.01 -6.86
C TYR A 409 -36.05 61.98 -6.12
N VAL A 410 -35.92 61.10 -5.12
CA VAL A 410 -34.66 60.92 -4.38
C VAL A 410 -33.55 60.40 -5.30
N LEU A 411 -33.84 59.41 -6.15
CA LEU A 411 -32.88 58.90 -7.13
C LEU A 411 -32.50 59.96 -8.17
N LYS A 412 -33.46 60.77 -8.63
CA LYS A 412 -33.20 61.89 -9.55
C LYS A 412 -32.27 62.93 -8.92
N PHE A 413 -32.53 63.32 -7.67
CA PHE A 413 -31.67 64.24 -6.92
C PHE A 413 -30.25 63.71 -6.73
N VAL A 414 -30.09 62.44 -6.34
CA VAL A 414 -28.77 61.80 -6.19
C VAL A 414 -28.00 61.79 -7.52
N ASN A 415 -28.70 61.57 -8.64
CA ASN A 415 -28.08 61.56 -9.95
C ASN A 415 -27.58 62.95 -10.37
N GLU A 416 -28.37 64.01 -10.09
CA GLU A 416 -27.98 65.41 -10.30
C GLU A 416 -26.81 65.86 -9.41
N CYS A 417 -26.68 65.30 -8.20
CA CYS A 417 -25.52 65.54 -7.34
C CYS A 417 -24.25 64.82 -7.84
N LYS A 418 -24.39 63.68 -8.53
CA LYS A 418 -23.26 62.91 -9.07
C LYS A 418 -22.73 63.45 -10.39
N SER A 419 -23.58 64.07 -11.21
CA SER A 419 -23.19 64.67 -12.51
C SER A 419 -22.36 65.96 -12.38
N LYS A 420 -22.20 66.53 -11.17
CA LYS A 420 -21.42 67.76 -10.90
C LYS A 420 -20.04 67.53 -10.28
N ARG A 421 -19.35 66.41 -10.51
CA ARG A 421 -17.93 66.26 -10.09
C ARG A 421 -16.97 66.72 -11.21
N PRO A 422 -16.06 67.70 -10.97
CA PRO A 422 -15.15 68.21 -11.98
C PRO A 422 -14.08 67.18 -12.37
N TYR A 423 -13.93 67.01 -13.68
CA TYR A 423 -12.87 66.25 -14.34
C TYR A 423 -11.57 67.05 -14.24
N ASN A 424 -10.60 66.60 -13.44
CA ASN A 424 -9.14 66.81 -13.56
C ASN A 424 -8.48 66.65 -12.17
N LEU A 425 -7.72 65.57 -11.93
CA LEU A 425 -6.64 65.51 -10.91
C LEU A 425 -5.82 64.18 -10.91
N ARG A 426 -5.73 63.46 -12.04
CA ARG A 426 -4.92 62.22 -12.12
C ARG A 426 -3.88 62.16 -13.23
N LYS A 427 -3.61 63.25 -13.96
CA LYS A 427 -2.62 63.27 -15.05
C LYS A 427 -1.23 63.85 -14.72
N ASN A 428 -1.00 64.41 -13.53
CA ASN A 428 0.25 65.11 -13.20
C ASN A 428 1.20 64.38 -12.22
N ALA A 429 1.11 63.05 -12.06
CA ALA A 429 1.98 62.31 -11.14
C ALA A 429 2.93 61.29 -11.80
N ARG A 430 3.13 61.37 -13.14
CA ARG A 430 4.00 60.43 -13.87
C ARG A 430 5.06 61.07 -14.75
N HIS A 431 5.29 62.37 -14.67
CA HIS A 431 6.39 63.05 -15.38
C HIS A 431 7.12 63.98 -14.42
N GLU A 432 7.95 63.41 -13.54
CA GLU A 432 9.11 64.08 -12.95
C GLU A 432 9.87 63.08 -12.07
N LYS A 433 10.87 62.42 -12.68
CA LYS A 433 12.14 62.02 -12.03
C LYS A 433 13.09 61.55 -13.12
N THR A 434 13.57 62.54 -13.87
CA THR A 434 14.77 62.51 -14.70
C THR A 434 16.00 62.50 -13.79
N TYR A 435 16.97 61.64 -14.11
CA TYR A 435 18.43 61.84 -14.05
C TYR A 435 19.01 62.83 -13.02
N TYR A 436 19.97 62.37 -12.22
CA TYR A 436 21.33 62.95 -12.18
C TYR A 436 22.37 61.91 -11.71
N GLU A 437 23.45 61.85 -12.48
CA GLU A 437 24.70 61.13 -12.26
C GLU A 437 25.53 61.72 -11.11
N ARG A 438 26.34 60.87 -10.46
CA ARG A 438 27.80 61.03 -10.40
C ARG A 438 28.47 59.72 -9.98
#